data_AF-A0A7Y7TNA0-F1
#
_entry.id   AF-A0A7Y7TNA0-F1
#
_cell.length_a   1.000
_cell.length_b   1.000
_cell.length_c   1.000
_cell.angle_alpha   90.00
_cell.angle_beta   90.00
_cell.angle_gamma   90.00
#
_symmetry.space_group_name_H-M   'P 1'
#
loop_
_entity.id
_entity.type
_entity.pdbx_description
1 polymer ?
#
loop_
_entity_poly.entity_id
_entity_poly.type
_entity_poly.pdbx_seq_one_letter_code
_entity_poly.pdbx_strand_id
1 'polypeptide(L)'
;MIPGVIISLLTFPGIIVHEFAHKFFCQITGTAVHEVCYFRIGNPAGYVIHEEPETVWKHILIGVGPLIVNSGFGLGLGLAAYMFKGQATVNGILLWLGVSIGAHSFPSTGDAKSIWGAIWEKGAPFMTRIVGTPMVGCIYLGAVGSVFWLDIIYGFVMASIIPDALLK
;
A
#
# COMPACT_ATOMS: atom_id res chain seq x y z
N MET A 1 10.44 -7.61 10.58
CA MET A 1 9.05 -7.47 11.08
C MET A 1 9.12 -6.79 12.43
N ILE A 2 8.69 -5.53 12.51
CA ILE A 2 8.38 -4.88 13.79
C ILE A 2 7.27 -5.73 14.47
N PRO A 3 7.20 -5.91 15.82
CA PRO A 3 6.25 -6.83 16.48
C PRO A 3 4.83 -6.73 15.89
N GLY A 4 4.52 -7.68 15.00
CA GLY A 4 3.55 -7.45 13.93
C GLY A 4 2.14 -7.17 14.45
N VAL A 5 1.75 -7.86 15.51
CA VAL A 5 0.38 -7.81 16.01
C VAL A 5 0.00 -6.44 16.57
N ILE A 6 0.86 -5.81 17.37
CA ILE A 6 0.52 -4.53 18.02
C ILE A 6 0.41 -3.42 16.96
N ILE A 7 1.35 -3.37 16.02
CA ILE A 7 1.31 -2.37 14.95
C ILE A 7 0.13 -2.63 14.04
N SER A 8 -0.10 -3.88 13.63
CA SER A 8 -1.28 -4.24 12.83
C SER A 8 -2.59 -3.87 13.52
N LEU A 9 -2.69 -3.95 14.85
CA LEU A 9 -3.87 -3.49 15.60
C LEU A 9 -3.98 -1.97 15.66
N LEU A 10 -2.88 -1.24 15.84
CA LEU A 10 -2.90 0.23 15.92
C LEU A 10 -3.10 0.90 14.56
N THR A 11 -2.78 0.19 13.48
CA THR A 11 -2.80 0.69 12.10
C THR A 11 -3.66 -0.17 11.16
N PHE A 12 -4.60 -0.93 11.73
CA PHE A 12 -5.49 -1.82 10.99
C PHE A 12 -6.26 -1.15 9.84
N PRO A 13 -6.68 0.14 9.92
CA PRO A 13 -7.36 0.78 8.80
C PRO A 13 -6.50 0.79 7.54
N GLY A 14 -5.18 0.95 7.69
CA GLY A 14 -4.26 0.92 6.57
C GLY A 14 -4.15 -0.44 5.90
N ILE A 15 -4.17 -1.52 6.68
CA ILE A 15 -4.20 -2.91 6.15
C ILE A 15 -5.47 -3.12 5.32
N ILE A 16 -6.63 -2.68 5.84
CA ILE A 16 -7.91 -2.79 5.13
C ILE A 16 -7.85 -2.06 3.79
N VAL A 17 -7.34 -0.81 3.76
CA VAL A 17 -7.25 -0.03 2.53
C VAL A 17 -6.22 -0.62 1.56
N HIS A 18 -5.14 -1.21 2.08
CA HIS A 18 -4.14 -1.92 1.27
C HIS A 18 -4.75 -3.10 0.51
N GLU A 19 -5.45 -3.99 1.22
CA GLU A 19 -6.11 -5.14 0.58
C GLU A 19 -7.28 -4.71 -0.31
N PHE A 20 -7.97 -3.61 0.06
CA PHE A 20 -8.95 -2.98 -0.81
C PHE A 20 -8.33 -2.49 -2.12
N ALA A 21 -7.15 -1.89 -2.09
CA ALA A 21 -6.47 -1.42 -3.28
C ALA A 21 -6.12 -2.58 -4.22
N HIS A 22 -5.57 -3.68 -3.70
CA HIS A 22 -5.34 -4.89 -4.49
C HIS A 22 -6.63 -5.36 -5.19
N LYS A 23 -7.71 -5.54 -4.41
CA LYS A 23 -9.01 -5.95 -4.96
C LYS A 23 -9.54 -4.96 -6.00
N PHE A 24 -9.42 -3.67 -5.74
CA PHE A 24 -9.87 -2.61 -6.63
C PHE A 24 -9.15 -2.69 -7.98
N PHE A 25 -7.83 -2.88 -7.99
CA PHE A 25 -7.09 -3.06 -9.24
C PHE A 25 -7.35 -4.41 -9.91
N CYS A 26 -7.65 -5.48 -9.15
CA CYS A 26 -8.16 -6.72 -9.74
C CYS A 26 -9.46 -6.45 -10.51
N GLN A 27 -10.41 -5.73 -9.92
CA GLN A 27 -11.68 -5.39 -10.57
C GLN A 27 -11.50 -4.53 -11.82
N ILE A 28 -10.63 -3.50 -11.77
CA ILE A 28 -10.33 -2.65 -12.93
C ILE A 28 -9.69 -3.44 -14.07
N THR A 29 -8.81 -4.38 -13.73
CA THR A 29 -8.07 -5.18 -14.73
C THR A 29 -8.85 -6.39 -15.25
N GLY A 30 -10.05 -6.64 -14.69
CA GLY A 30 -10.85 -7.81 -14.99
C GLY A 30 -10.29 -9.12 -14.41
N THR A 31 -9.38 -9.03 -13.44
CA THR A 31 -8.78 -10.19 -12.76
C THR A 31 -9.75 -10.69 -11.68
N ALA A 32 -10.24 -11.91 -11.82
CA ALA A 32 -11.17 -12.54 -10.87
C ALA A 32 -10.54 -12.69 -9.49
N VAL A 33 -11.30 -12.31 -8.47
CA VAL A 33 -10.89 -12.44 -7.06
C VAL A 33 -11.58 -13.65 -6.45
N HIS A 34 -10.79 -14.58 -5.93
CA HIS A 34 -11.29 -15.82 -5.30
C HIS A 34 -11.59 -15.62 -3.82
N GLU A 35 -10.71 -14.92 -3.10
CA GLU A 35 -10.84 -14.72 -1.66
C GLU A 35 -10.27 -13.37 -1.24
N VAL A 36 -10.90 -12.72 -0.27
CA VAL A 36 -10.40 -11.48 0.33
C VAL A 36 -10.52 -11.56 1.85
N CYS A 37 -9.43 -11.28 2.53
CA CYS A 37 -9.40 -11.04 3.97
C CYS A 37 -8.83 -9.64 4.21
N TYR A 38 -9.70 -8.68 4.54
CA TYR A 38 -9.27 -7.29 4.74
C TYR A 38 -8.46 -7.06 6.02
N PHE A 39 -8.71 -7.86 7.05
CA PHE A 39 -7.95 -7.82 8.29
C PHE A 39 -8.13 -9.11 9.07
N ARG A 40 -7.02 -9.65 9.59
CA ARG A 40 -7.01 -10.71 10.59
C ARG A 40 -5.80 -10.55 11.51
N ILE A 41 -5.93 -11.03 12.74
CA ILE A 41 -4.80 -11.12 13.65
C ILE A 41 -3.94 -12.32 13.21
N GLY A 42 -2.72 -12.06 12.76
CA GLY A 42 -1.79 -13.10 12.31
C GLY A 42 -0.84 -12.61 11.24
N ASN A 43 -0.16 -13.55 10.58
CA ASN A 43 0.69 -13.28 9.42
C ASN A 43 0.28 -14.19 8.25
N PRO A 44 -0.18 -13.66 7.12
CA PRO A 44 -0.39 -12.23 6.85
C PRO A 44 -1.60 -11.64 7.60
N ALA A 45 -1.57 -10.33 7.87
CA ALA A 45 -2.61 -9.58 8.57
C ALA A 45 -3.80 -9.17 7.67
N GLY A 46 -3.68 -9.39 6.36
CA GLY A 46 -4.67 -9.21 5.32
C GLY A 46 -4.16 -9.91 4.05
N TYR A 47 -5.05 -10.26 3.13
CA TYR A 47 -4.66 -10.81 1.82
C TYR A 47 -5.80 -10.75 0.80
N VAL A 48 -5.43 -10.73 -0.48
CA VAL A 48 -6.30 -10.96 -1.63
C VAL A 48 -5.75 -12.13 -2.43
N ILE A 49 -6.58 -13.16 -2.64
CA ILE A 49 -6.29 -14.27 -3.56
C ILE A 49 -7.09 -14.01 -4.83
N HIS A 50 -6.39 -13.91 -5.95
CA HIS A 50 -6.97 -13.66 -7.26
C HIS A 50 -6.38 -14.61 -8.30
N GLU A 51 -7.04 -14.74 -9.44
CA GLU A 51 -6.53 -15.49 -10.58
C GLU A 51 -5.24 -14.85 -11.12
N GLU A 52 -4.49 -15.58 -11.93
CA GLU A 52 -3.33 -15.02 -12.60
C GLU A 52 -3.74 -13.92 -13.61
N PRO A 53 -3.23 -12.69 -13.49
CA PRO A 53 -3.59 -11.62 -14.41
C PRO A 53 -3.13 -11.92 -15.85
N GLU A 54 -4.01 -11.70 -16.83
CA GLU A 54 -3.76 -12.01 -18.26
C GLU A 54 -2.49 -11.36 -18.86
N THR A 55 -1.98 -10.29 -18.24
CA THR A 55 -0.75 -9.63 -18.68
C THR A 55 0.11 -9.22 -17.49
N VAL A 56 1.42 -9.20 -17.70
CA VAL A 56 2.41 -8.74 -16.72
C VAL A 56 2.13 -7.29 -16.27
N TRP A 57 1.58 -6.43 -17.14
CA TRP A 57 1.22 -5.07 -16.77
C TRP A 57 0.06 -5.00 -15.78
N LYS A 58 -0.97 -5.85 -15.95
CA LYS A 58 -2.04 -5.99 -14.96
C LYS A 58 -1.46 -6.47 -13.63
N HIS A 59 -0.53 -7.43 -13.67
CA HIS A 59 0.15 -7.94 -12.49
C HIS A 59 0.94 -6.85 -11.74
N ILE A 60 1.69 -6.02 -12.47
CA ILE A 60 2.41 -4.86 -11.91
C ILE A 60 1.42 -3.86 -11.29
N LEU A 61 0.34 -3.54 -12.01
CA LEU A 61 -0.65 -2.56 -11.58
C LEU A 61 -1.36 -2.99 -10.29
N ILE A 62 -1.73 -4.27 -10.16
CA ILE A 62 -2.32 -4.81 -8.93
C ILE A 62 -1.31 -4.68 -7.78
N GLY A 63 -0.10 -5.18 -7.96
CA GLY A 63 0.91 -5.19 -6.89
C GLY A 63 1.36 -3.79 -6.43
N VAL A 64 1.39 -2.81 -7.32
CA VAL A 64 1.72 -1.40 -6.99
C VAL A 64 0.49 -0.59 -6.60
N GLY A 65 -0.70 -1.13 -6.81
CA GLY A 65 -1.99 -0.47 -6.53
C GLY A 65 -2.11 0.15 -5.13
N PRO A 66 -1.74 -0.57 -4.05
CA PRO A 66 -1.77 -0.02 -2.70
C PRO A 66 -0.92 1.23 -2.53
N LEU A 67 0.24 1.32 -3.20
CA LEU A 67 1.09 2.52 -3.14
C LEU A 67 0.38 3.76 -3.64
N ILE A 68 -0.44 3.62 -4.70
CA ILE A 68 -1.19 4.74 -5.27
C ILE A 68 -2.36 5.10 -4.35
N VAL A 69 -3.17 4.10 -3.99
CA VAL A 69 -4.43 4.30 -3.27
C VAL A 69 -4.18 4.80 -1.85
N ASN A 70 -3.32 4.13 -1.09
CA ASN A 70 -3.07 4.49 0.30
C ASN A 70 -2.39 5.85 0.42
N SER A 71 -1.47 6.18 -0.49
CA SER A 71 -0.81 7.49 -0.48
C SER A 71 -1.80 8.61 -0.81
N GLY A 72 -2.71 8.38 -1.76
CA GLY A 72 -3.80 9.30 -2.06
C GLY A 72 -4.74 9.53 -0.87
N PHE A 73 -5.18 8.45 -0.22
CA PHE A 73 -6.01 8.54 0.98
C PHE A 73 -5.28 9.20 2.16
N GLY A 74 -4.01 8.85 2.39
CA GLY A 74 -3.17 9.46 3.42
C GLY A 74 -3.06 10.97 3.25
N LEU A 75 -2.77 11.43 2.03
CA LEU A 75 -2.73 12.85 1.69
C LEU A 75 -4.10 13.52 1.85
N GLY A 76 -5.16 12.93 1.30
CA GLY A 76 -6.51 13.49 1.36
C GLY A 76 -7.02 13.66 2.79
N LEU A 77 -6.78 12.66 3.65
CA LEU A 77 -7.09 12.73 5.07
C LEU A 77 -6.24 13.76 5.81
N GLY A 78 -4.97 13.90 5.43
CA GLY A 78 -4.09 14.95 5.96
C GLY A 78 -4.55 16.37 5.61
N LEU A 79 -4.94 16.59 4.35
CA LEU A 79 -5.54 17.85 3.91
C LEU A 79 -6.85 18.13 4.66
N ALA A 80 -7.70 17.11 4.84
CA ALA A 80 -8.91 17.26 5.64
C ALA A 80 -8.58 17.60 7.10
N ALA A 81 -7.61 16.90 7.71
CA ALA A 81 -7.17 17.17 9.08
C ALA A 81 -6.71 18.63 9.25
N TYR A 82 -6.01 19.18 8.26
CA TYR A 82 -5.60 20.60 8.25
C TYR A 82 -6.79 21.55 8.39
N MET A 83 -7.90 21.30 7.68
CA MET A 83 -9.12 22.11 7.76
C MET A 83 -9.77 22.05 9.16
N PHE A 84 -9.57 20.95 9.89
CA PHE A 84 -10.14 20.72 11.22
C PHE A 84 -9.14 20.97 12.36
N LYS A 85 -8.02 21.69 12.15
CA LYS A 85 -7.00 21.97 13.20
C LYS A 85 -7.57 22.54 14.50
N GLY A 86 -8.68 23.30 14.45
CA GLY A 86 -9.35 23.83 15.64
C GLY A 86 -10.19 22.81 16.43
N GLN A 87 -10.42 21.60 15.88
CA GLN A 87 -11.21 20.54 16.50
C GLN A 87 -10.30 19.34 16.82
N ALA A 88 -9.64 19.38 17.98
CA ALA A 88 -8.58 18.43 18.37
C ALA A 88 -8.95 16.95 18.15
N THR A 89 -10.17 16.54 18.52
CA THR A 89 -10.63 15.15 18.35
C THR A 89 -10.75 14.75 16.89
N VAL A 90 -11.39 15.59 16.06
CA VAL A 90 -11.59 15.30 14.63
C VAL A 90 -10.26 15.31 13.89
N ASN A 91 -9.42 16.32 14.16
CA ASN A 91 -8.07 16.41 13.62
C ASN A 91 -7.23 15.19 13.98
N GLY A 92 -7.23 14.78 15.25
CA GLY A 92 -6.48 13.61 15.73
C GLY A 92 -6.92 12.31 15.07
N ILE A 93 -8.23 12.10 14.91
CA ILE A 93 -8.77 10.91 14.22
C ILE A 93 -8.36 10.89 12.74
N LEU A 94 -8.47 12.02 12.04
CA LEU A 94 -8.11 12.13 10.63
C LEU A 94 -6.61 11.91 10.40
N LEU A 95 -5.76 12.47 11.28
CA LEU A 95 -4.32 12.24 11.23
C LEU A 95 -3.98 10.78 11.52
N TRP A 96 -4.58 10.17 12.55
CA TRP A 96 -4.36 8.76 12.84
C TRP A 96 -4.77 7.86 11.65
N LEU A 97 -5.93 8.10 11.03
CA LEU A 97 -6.36 7.39 9.83
C LEU A 97 -5.40 7.62 8.66
N GLY A 98 -5.02 8.86 8.40
CA GLY A 98 -4.11 9.22 7.31
C GLY A 98 -2.74 8.57 7.46
N VAL A 99 -2.15 8.64 8.66
CA VAL A 99 -0.87 7.98 8.97
C VAL A 99 -1.00 6.47 8.88
N SER A 100 -2.06 5.89 9.45
CA SER A 100 -2.30 4.44 9.39
C SER A 100 -2.38 3.95 7.95
N ILE A 101 -3.14 4.63 7.10
CA ILE A 101 -3.31 4.26 5.69
C ILE A 101 -2.02 4.47 4.91
N GLY A 102 -1.40 5.64 5.02
CA GLY A 102 -0.13 5.94 4.34
C GLY A 102 1.01 5.02 4.78
N ALA A 103 1.03 4.56 6.03
CA ALA A 103 2.02 3.60 6.49
C ALA A 103 1.90 2.22 5.81
N HIS A 104 0.74 1.90 5.25
CA HIS A 104 0.53 0.66 4.50
C HIS A 104 0.57 0.90 2.99
N SER A 105 1.22 1.96 2.50
CA SER A 105 1.34 2.20 1.07
C SER A 105 2.32 1.27 0.36
N PHE A 106 3.43 0.88 1.01
CA PHE A 106 4.46 0.12 0.32
C PHE A 106 4.01 -1.31 0.02
N PRO A 107 4.24 -1.82 -1.21
CA PRO A 107 4.00 -3.22 -1.54
C PRO A 107 4.86 -4.14 -0.66
N SER A 108 4.32 -5.32 -0.37
CA SER A 108 4.99 -6.32 0.45
C SER A 108 6.06 -7.09 -0.35
N THR A 109 6.88 -7.85 0.38
CA THR A 109 7.80 -8.82 -0.28
C THR A 109 7.04 -9.93 -1.01
N GLY A 110 5.78 -10.20 -0.67
CA GLY A 110 4.91 -11.11 -1.41
C GLY A 110 4.57 -10.54 -2.79
N ASP A 111 4.18 -9.26 -2.84
CA ASP A 111 3.89 -8.54 -4.09
C ASP A 111 5.11 -8.48 -4.99
N ALA A 112 6.28 -8.18 -4.41
CA ALA A 112 7.56 -8.17 -5.12
C ALA A 112 7.87 -9.53 -5.77
N LYS A 113 7.67 -10.63 -5.05
CA LYS A 113 7.90 -11.99 -5.57
C LYS A 113 6.92 -12.34 -6.68
N SER A 114 5.66 -11.97 -6.53
CA SER A 114 4.63 -12.23 -7.54
C SER A 114 4.94 -11.48 -8.84
N ILE A 115 5.26 -10.18 -8.74
CA ILE A 115 5.69 -9.38 -9.90
C ILE A 115 6.97 -9.94 -10.53
N TRP A 116 7.96 -10.35 -9.70
CA TRP A 116 9.21 -10.94 -10.18
C TRP A 116 8.96 -12.21 -10.99
N GLY A 117 8.06 -13.08 -10.53
CA GLY A 117 7.64 -14.27 -11.28
C GLY A 117 7.08 -13.90 -12.65
N ALA A 118 6.13 -12.96 -12.69
CA ALA A 118 5.46 -12.54 -13.91
C ALA A 118 6.41 -11.91 -14.96
N ILE A 119 7.36 -11.07 -14.55
CA ILE A 119 8.27 -10.41 -15.52
C ILE A 119 9.29 -11.38 -16.14
N TRP A 120 9.62 -12.46 -15.44
CA TRP A 120 10.62 -13.45 -15.88
C TRP A 120 10.00 -14.70 -16.50
N GLU A 121 8.68 -14.77 -16.60
CA GLU A 121 7.99 -15.84 -17.29
C GLU A 121 8.32 -15.86 -18.80
N LYS A 122 8.21 -17.06 -19.41
CA LYS A 122 8.36 -17.23 -20.85
C LYS A 122 7.20 -16.54 -21.56
N GLY A 123 7.52 -15.57 -22.42
CA GLY A 123 6.52 -14.77 -23.13
C GLY A 123 6.29 -13.38 -22.54
N ALA A 124 6.88 -13.07 -21.38
CA ALA A 124 6.82 -11.72 -20.80
C ALA A 124 7.43 -10.67 -21.76
N PRO A 125 6.74 -9.55 -22.02
CA PRO A 125 7.24 -8.50 -22.91
C PRO A 125 8.55 -7.91 -22.41
N PHE A 126 9.51 -7.66 -23.30
CA PHE A 126 10.83 -7.12 -22.93
C PHE A 126 10.75 -5.81 -22.11
N MET A 127 9.81 -4.93 -22.43
CA MET A 127 9.59 -3.67 -21.69
C MET A 127 9.20 -3.89 -20.22
N THR A 128 8.44 -4.95 -19.93
CA THR A 128 8.04 -5.27 -18.55
C THR A 128 9.23 -5.68 -17.69
N ARG A 129 10.29 -6.26 -18.29
CA ARG A 129 11.52 -6.58 -17.58
C ARG A 129 12.35 -5.35 -17.26
N ILE A 130 12.46 -4.43 -18.23
CA ILE A 130 13.18 -3.16 -18.04
C ILE A 130 12.55 -2.34 -16.92
N VAL A 131 11.22 -2.24 -16.88
CA VAL A 131 10.50 -1.43 -15.89
C VAL A 131 10.31 -2.21 -14.58
N GLY A 132 9.90 -3.47 -14.67
CA GLY A 132 9.56 -4.28 -13.51
C GLY A 132 10.77 -4.69 -12.66
N THR A 133 11.94 -4.92 -13.25
CA THR A 133 13.15 -5.28 -12.50
C THR A 133 13.58 -4.20 -11.50
N PRO A 134 13.82 -2.93 -11.92
CA PRO A 134 14.18 -1.88 -10.97
C PRO A 134 13.04 -1.60 -9.98
N MET A 135 11.78 -1.71 -10.41
CA MET A 135 10.63 -1.54 -9.53
C MET A 135 10.56 -2.60 -8.42
N VAL A 136 10.75 -3.88 -8.74
CA VAL A 136 10.86 -4.96 -7.74
C VAL A 136 12.04 -4.70 -6.79
N GLY A 137 13.16 -4.23 -7.33
CA GLY A 137 14.30 -3.77 -6.53
C GLY A 137 13.90 -2.68 -5.52
N CYS A 138 13.17 -1.65 -5.97
CA CYS A 138 12.65 -0.60 -5.10
C CYS A 138 11.69 -1.14 -4.04
N ILE A 139 10.82 -2.10 -4.36
CA ILE A 139 9.93 -2.72 -3.36
C ILE A 139 10.73 -3.46 -2.29
N TYR A 140 11.75 -4.23 -2.67
CA TYR A 140 12.63 -4.89 -1.70
C TYR A 140 13.41 -3.88 -0.85
N LEU A 141 13.92 -2.80 -1.44
CA LEU A 141 14.57 -1.72 -0.69
C LEU A 141 13.59 -1.06 0.29
N GLY A 142 12.34 -0.84 -0.13
CA GLY A 142 11.25 -0.38 0.73
C GLY A 142 11.03 -1.33 1.91
N ALA A 143 10.90 -2.63 1.65
CA ALA A 143 10.72 -3.65 2.69
C ALA A 143 11.90 -3.74 3.68
N VAL A 144 13.14 -3.48 3.24
CA VAL A 144 14.29 -3.33 4.13
C VAL A 144 14.17 -2.04 4.95
N GLY A 145 13.77 -0.93 4.31
CA GLY A 145 13.49 0.34 4.98
C GLY A 145 12.38 0.24 6.03
N SER A 146 11.36 -0.60 5.82
CA SER A 146 10.29 -0.89 6.78
C SER A 146 10.83 -1.43 8.11
N VAL A 147 12.00 -2.08 8.12
CA VAL A 147 12.68 -2.50 9.37
C VAL A 147 13.06 -1.29 10.22
N PHE A 148 13.35 -0.16 9.57
CA PHE A 148 13.71 1.12 10.19
C PHE A 148 12.51 2.09 10.25
N TRP A 149 11.27 1.57 10.26
CA TRP A 149 10.05 2.37 10.41
C TRP A 149 9.77 3.35 9.25
N LEU A 150 10.39 3.12 8.08
CA LEU A 150 10.21 3.96 6.89
C LEU A 150 8.75 4.09 6.51
N ASP A 151 7.97 3.02 6.66
CA ASP A 151 6.52 2.98 6.42
C ASP A 151 5.77 4.04 7.25
N ILE A 152 5.98 4.06 8.57
CA ILE A 152 5.32 4.99 9.47
C ILE A 152 5.80 6.43 9.21
N ILE A 153 7.09 6.61 8.91
CA ILE A 153 7.64 7.91 8.51
C ILE A 153 6.95 8.40 7.24
N TYR A 154 6.82 7.53 6.23
CA TYR A 154 6.14 7.85 4.97
C TYR A 154 4.68 8.21 5.20
N GLY A 155 3.95 7.43 6.00
CA GLY A 155 2.56 7.74 6.38
C GLY A 155 2.44 9.10 7.07
N PHE A 156 3.37 9.43 7.97
CA PHE A 156 3.42 10.74 8.63
C PHE A 156 3.75 11.89 7.66
N VAL A 157 4.68 11.69 6.73
CA VAL A 157 4.99 12.66 5.68
C VAL A 157 3.76 12.94 4.84
N MET A 158 3.07 11.89 4.39
CA MET A 158 1.86 12.01 3.55
C MET A 158 0.70 12.69 4.27
N ALA A 159 0.44 12.32 5.53
CA ALA A 159 -0.73 12.80 6.26
C ALA A 159 -0.52 14.12 7.03
N SER A 160 0.72 14.51 7.31
CA SER A 160 1.01 15.71 8.13
C SER A 160 1.87 16.72 7.39
N ILE A 161 3.07 16.31 6.96
CA ILE A 161 4.10 17.25 6.46
C ILE A 161 3.70 17.85 5.11
N ILE A 162 3.26 17.02 4.16
CA ILE A 162 2.87 17.49 2.82
C ILE A 162 1.65 18.44 2.92
N PRO A 163 0.53 18.09 3.59
CA PRO A 163 -0.58 19.02 3.79
C PRO A 163 -0.17 20.36 4.41
N ASP A 164 0.66 20.33 5.46
CA ASP A 164 1.16 21.55 6.10
C ASP A 164 2.04 22.39 5.17
N ALA A 165 2.80 21.78 4.26
CA ALA A 165 3.61 22.51 3.29
C ALA A 165 2.76 23.11 2.16
N LEU A 166 1.66 22.45 1.76
CA LEU A 166 0.78 22.89 0.66
C LEU A 166 -0.20 24.01 1.07
N LEU A 167 -0.60 24.07 2.34
CA LEU A 167 -1.65 24.97 2.84
C LEU A 167 -1.14 26.09 3.76
N LYS A 168 0.19 26.21 3.91
CA LYS A 168 0.86 27.38 4.50
C LYS A 168 0.87 28.55 3.52
#